data_AF-A0AAD7AEQ7-F1
#
_entry.id   AF-A0AAD7AEQ7-F1
#
_cell.length_a   1.000
_cell.length_b   1.000
_cell.length_c   1.000
_cell.angle_alpha   90.00
_cell.angle_beta   90.00
_cell.angle_gamma   90.00
#
_symmetry.space_group_name_H-M   'P 1'
#
loop_
_entity.id
_entity.type
_entity.pdbx_description
1 polymer ?
#
loop_
_entity_poly.entity_id
_entity_poly.type
_entity_poly.pdbx_seq_one_letter_code
_entity_poly.pdbx_strand_id
1 'polypeptide(L)'
;MYCQLWHLGRLNHPEAPEQIASGEPVYAPSAIGARFVKSRYFPGGAPYSTPTEVPDPTILIAQYKQAAINAKEAGFDGVELHGSNGYLPHQFLDSGSNKRTDKWGGSEENRARFLLEVLKALREVWGPNVGMRVSPATGNNDMGMPLQDTLKTNGYLFREVDKLGLAYVTLIRYSERYDPERDGKRHAPRHDVLATYRSLLPNTHIFLNLEVTPELAEAV
;
A
#
# COMPACT_ATOMS: atom_id res chain seq x y z
N MET A 1 -19.43 8.18 0.59
CA MET A 1 -18.59 7.26 1.38
C MET A 1 -17.86 6.30 0.45
N TYR A 2 -16.54 6.17 0.61
CA TYR A 2 -15.72 5.24 -0.18
C TYR A 2 -15.37 4.01 0.66
N CYS A 3 -15.38 2.82 0.06
CA CYS A 3 -14.93 1.59 0.70
C CYS A 3 -13.42 1.42 0.52
N GLN A 4 -12.65 1.40 1.61
CA GLN A 4 -11.22 1.14 1.53
C GLN A 4 -10.97 -0.37 1.37
N LEU A 5 -10.45 -0.78 0.21
CA LEU A 5 -10.16 -2.18 -0.10
C LEU A 5 -8.78 -2.57 0.40
N TRP A 6 -8.71 -3.71 1.11
CA TRP A 6 -7.57 -4.02 1.95
C TRP A 6 -7.16 -5.50 1.86
N HIS A 7 -5.85 -5.74 1.73
CA HIS A 7 -5.24 -7.05 1.83
C HIS A 7 -3.98 -6.96 2.71
N LEU A 8 -3.94 -7.75 3.80
CA LEU A 8 -2.90 -7.63 4.81
C LEU A 8 -1.50 -8.05 4.31
N GLY A 9 -1.46 -8.99 3.38
CA GLY A 9 -0.21 -9.55 2.86
C GLY A 9 0.57 -10.26 3.97
N ARG A 10 1.90 -10.04 4.04
CA ARG A 10 2.78 -10.63 5.08
C ARG A 10 2.45 -10.25 6.54
N LEU A 11 1.43 -9.43 6.77
CA LEU A 11 0.96 -9.02 8.09
C LEU A 11 -0.25 -9.83 8.56
N ASN A 12 -0.77 -10.74 7.74
CA ASN A 12 -1.75 -11.72 8.22
C ASN A 12 -1.04 -12.83 9.01
N HIS A 13 -1.82 -13.67 9.69
CA HIS A 13 -1.31 -14.84 10.41
C HIS A 13 -1.99 -16.12 9.90
N PRO A 14 -1.27 -17.25 9.74
CA PRO A 14 -1.87 -18.51 9.28
C PRO A 14 -3.02 -19.01 10.16
N GLU A 15 -2.95 -18.72 11.46
CA GLU A 15 -3.98 -19.11 12.44
C GLU A 15 -5.11 -18.08 12.60
N ALA A 16 -5.09 -16.98 11.84
CA ALA A 16 -6.22 -16.03 11.85
C ALA A 16 -7.47 -16.72 11.29
N PRO A 17 -8.66 -16.61 11.93
CA PRO A 17 -9.88 -17.28 11.45
C PRO A 17 -10.20 -16.98 9.99
N GLU A 18 -10.02 -15.72 9.56
CA GLU A 18 -10.27 -15.31 8.17
C GLU A 18 -9.24 -15.88 7.20
N GLN A 19 -7.99 -16.12 7.63
CA GLN A 19 -6.96 -16.77 6.81
C GLN A 19 -7.21 -18.28 6.71
N ILE A 20 -7.66 -18.93 7.79
CA ILE A 20 -8.06 -20.34 7.74
C ILE A 20 -9.25 -20.51 6.81
N ALA A 21 -10.25 -19.62 6.93
CA ALA A 21 -11.46 -19.67 6.12
C ALA A 21 -11.21 -19.39 4.62
N SER A 22 -10.15 -18.65 4.27
CA SER A 22 -9.81 -18.42 2.86
C SER A 22 -9.30 -19.68 2.16
N GLY A 23 -8.76 -20.66 2.90
CA GLY A 23 -8.12 -21.85 2.34
C GLY A 23 -6.80 -21.56 1.59
N GLU A 24 -6.34 -20.32 1.60
CA GLU A 24 -5.13 -19.85 0.92
C GLU A 24 -3.97 -19.69 1.92
N PRO A 25 -2.71 -19.69 1.46
CA PRO A 25 -1.60 -19.28 2.31
C PRO A 25 -1.62 -17.77 2.57
N VAL A 26 -0.79 -17.33 3.52
CA VAL A 26 -0.51 -15.90 3.71
C VAL A 26 0.37 -15.42 2.56
N TYR A 27 -0.21 -14.74 1.57
CA TYR A 27 0.52 -14.25 0.40
C TYR A 27 1.32 -12.97 0.66
N ALA A 28 2.46 -12.86 -0.01
CA ALA A 28 3.31 -11.67 -0.07
C ALA A 28 4.07 -11.63 -1.42
N PRO A 29 4.69 -10.50 -1.81
CA PRO A 29 5.56 -10.46 -2.99
C PRO A 29 6.77 -11.39 -2.89
N SER A 30 7.28 -11.64 -1.68
CA SER A 30 8.39 -12.55 -1.42
C SER A 30 8.23 -13.26 -0.07
N ALA A 31 8.90 -14.39 0.11
CA ALA A 31 8.90 -15.19 1.35
C ALA A 31 9.70 -14.52 2.49
N ILE A 32 9.31 -13.30 2.87
CA ILE A 32 9.97 -12.47 3.89
C ILE A 32 8.92 -12.06 4.92
N GLY A 33 9.00 -12.65 6.11
CA GLY A 33 8.17 -12.27 7.25
C GLY A 33 8.45 -10.83 7.69
N ALA A 34 7.41 -10.10 8.07
CA ALA A 34 7.58 -8.78 8.66
C ALA A 34 8.08 -8.92 10.11
N ARG A 35 9.07 -8.10 10.47
CA ARG A 35 9.61 -8.11 11.83
C ARG A 35 8.76 -7.24 12.77
N PHE A 36 8.71 -7.60 14.05
CA PHE A 36 8.11 -6.80 15.13
C PHE A 36 6.62 -6.45 14.93
N VAL A 37 5.83 -7.34 14.32
CA VAL A 37 4.40 -7.10 14.05
C VAL A 37 3.54 -7.53 15.24
N LYS A 38 2.61 -6.65 15.63
CA LYS A 38 1.57 -6.97 16.62
C LYS A 38 0.38 -7.60 15.90
N SER A 39 0.03 -8.83 16.28
CA SER A 39 -1.21 -9.47 15.83
C SER A 39 -2.29 -9.33 16.90
N ARG A 40 -3.52 -9.01 16.48
CA ARG A 40 -4.70 -9.01 17.38
C ARG A 40 -5.00 -10.40 17.95
N TYR A 41 -4.60 -11.45 17.23
CA TYR A 41 -4.84 -12.84 17.61
C TYR A 41 -3.76 -13.39 18.56
N PHE A 42 -2.59 -12.75 18.59
CA PHE A 42 -1.47 -13.12 19.47
C PHE A 42 -1.07 -11.92 20.32
N PRO A 43 -1.86 -11.60 21.37
CA PRO A 43 -1.51 -10.55 22.33
C PRO A 43 -0.25 -10.98 23.09
N GLY A 44 0.90 -10.52 22.61
CA GLY A 44 2.24 -10.98 23.00
C GLY A 44 3.25 -10.92 21.85
N GLY A 45 2.76 -10.78 20.61
CA GLY A 45 3.53 -10.86 19.38
C GLY A 45 3.40 -12.25 18.80
N ALA A 46 2.95 -12.34 17.54
CA ALA A 46 2.97 -13.63 16.84
C ALA A 46 4.43 -13.98 16.49
N PRO A 47 4.84 -15.26 16.52
CA PRO A 47 6.08 -15.66 15.88
C PRO A 47 6.02 -15.30 14.39
N TYR A 48 7.17 -14.97 13.82
CA TYR A 48 7.29 -14.62 12.40
C TYR A 48 6.72 -15.75 11.53
N SER A 49 5.56 -15.53 10.89
CA SER A 49 5.13 -16.43 9.82
C SER A 49 5.81 -15.99 8.54
N THR A 50 6.64 -16.86 7.97
CA THR A 50 7.15 -16.66 6.61
C THR A 50 5.98 -16.78 5.65
N PRO A 51 5.63 -15.71 4.90
CA PRO A 51 4.54 -15.77 3.94
C PRO A 51 4.95 -16.63 2.74
N THR A 52 3.96 -17.05 1.96
CA THR A 52 4.18 -17.65 0.65
C THR A 52 4.32 -16.54 -0.38
N GLU A 53 5.40 -16.58 -1.17
CA GLU A 53 5.50 -15.74 -2.36
C GLU A 53 4.35 -16.08 -3.31
N VAL A 54 3.53 -15.09 -3.68
CA VAL A 54 2.43 -15.32 -4.62
C VAL A 54 3.00 -15.74 -5.99
N PRO A 55 2.63 -16.92 -6.53
CA PRO A 55 3.18 -17.36 -7.82
C PRO A 55 2.76 -16.44 -8.97
N ASP A 56 1.46 -16.11 -9.02
CA ASP A 56 0.91 -15.18 -9.99
C ASP A 56 0.08 -14.09 -9.29
N PRO A 57 0.60 -12.86 -9.16
CA PRO A 57 -0.14 -11.73 -8.57
C PRO A 57 -1.47 -11.39 -9.26
N THR A 58 -1.74 -11.87 -10.49
CA THR A 58 -3.02 -11.61 -11.17
C THR A 58 -4.23 -12.18 -10.43
N ILE A 59 -4.05 -13.26 -9.67
CA ILE A 59 -5.13 -13.82 -8.84
C ILE A 59 -5.60 -12.81 -7.77
N LEU A 60 -4.66 -12.06 -7.20
CA LEU A 60 -4.96 -11.05 -6.18
C LEU A 60 -5.57 -9.79 -6.81
N ILE A 61 -5.16 -9.43 -8.03
CA ILE A 61 -5.79 -8.35 -8.81
C ILE A 61 -7.27 -8.69 -9.09
N ALA A 62 -7.56 -9.93 -9.47
CA ALA A 62 -8.94 -10.40 -9.65
C ALA A 62 -9.76 -10.34 -8.36
N GLN A 63 -9.16 -10.67 -7.21
CA GLN A 63 -9.81 -10.52 -5.89
C GLN A 63 -10.13 -9.05 -5.57
N TYR A 64 -9.22 -8.10 -5.85
CA TYR A 64 -9.52 -6.67 -5.70
C TYR A 64 -10.68 -6.22 -6.59
N LYS A 65 -10.73 -6.67 -7.85
CA LYS A 65 -11.84 -6.38 -8.76
C LYS A 65 -13.16 -6.93 -8.22
N GLN A 66 -13.17 -8.16 -7.72
CA GLN A 66 -14.35 -8.76 -7.10
C GLN A 66 -14.79 -7.97 -5.86
N ALA A 67 -13.85 -7.57 -4.99
CA ALA A 67 -14.16 -6.74 -3.83
C ALA A 67 -14.76 -5.39 -4.24
N ALA A 68 -14.31 -4.81 -5.36
CA ALA A 68 -14.87 -3.59 -5.92
C ALA A 68 -16.32 -3.77 -6.40
N ILE A 69 -16.65 -4.91 -7.01
CA ILE A 69 -18.02 -5.26 -7.41
C ILE A 69 -18.91 -5.38 -6.16
N ASN A 70 -18.43 -6.12 -5.15
CA ASN A 70 -19.16 -6.30 -3.89
C ASN A 70 -19.41 -4.96 -3.17
N ALA A 71 -18.42 -4.05 -3.17
CA ALA A 71 -18.59 -2.71 -2.62
C ALA A 71 -19.67 -1.90 -3.36
N LYS A 72 -19.83 -2.13 -4.66
CA LYS A 72 -20.84 -1.45 -5.48
C LYS A 72 -22.24 -1.96 -5.15
N GLU A 73 -22.38 -3.29 -5.03
CA GLU A 73 -23.62 -3.94 -4.58
C GLU A 73 -24.02 -3.52 -3.17
N ALA A 74 -23.03 -3.28 -2.30
CA ALA A 74 -23.25 -2.78 -0.94
C ALA A 74 -23.64 -1.28 -0.87
N GLY A 75 -23.66 -0.55 -1.99
CA GLY A 75 -24.13 0.83 -2.05
C GLY A 75 -23.11 1.90 -1.67
N PHE A 76 -21.80 1.61 -1.76
CA PHE A 76 -20.77 2.66 -1.63
C PHE A 76 -20.75 3.61 -2.84
N ASP A 77 -20.18 4.80 -2.67
CA ASP A 77 -20.05 5.80 -3.75
C ASP A 77 -18.76 5.63 -4.58
N GLY A 78 -17.82 4.82 -4.07
CA GLY A 78 -16.52 4.57 -4.68
C GLY A 78 -15.67 3.63 -3.84
N VAL A 79 -14.46 3.35 -4.31
CA VAL A 79 -13.49 2.52 -3.60
C VAL A 79 -12.15 3.25 -3.44
N GLU A 80 -11.45 3.00 -2.34
CA GLU A 80 -10.08 3.46 -2.13
C GLU A 80 -9.14 2.26 -2.06
N LEU A 81 -8.10 2.21 -2.89
CA LEU A 81 -7.05 1.20 -2.76
C LEU A 81 -6.16 1.51 -1.54
N HIS A 82 -6.08 0.59 -0.58
CA HIS A 82 -5.14 0.70 0.53
C HIS A 82 -3.70 0.32 0.09
N GLY A 83 -3.00 1.24 -0.56
CA GLY A 83 -1.60 1.11 -0.99
C GLY A 83 -0.55 1.64 -0.01
N SER A 84 -0.81 1.56 1.29
CA SER A 84 -0.02 2.22 2.35
C SER A 84 0.22 1.33 3.56
N ASN A 85 0.97 1.83 4.55
CA ASN A 85 1.14 1.27 5.89
C ASN A 85 1.67 -0.17 5.92
N GLY A 86 2.32 -0.62 4.85
CA GLY A 86 2.99 -1.93 4.79
C GLY A 86 2.07 -3.09 4.47
N TYR A 87 0.86 -2.82 3.95
CA TYR A 87 -0.04 -3.85 3.44
C TYR A 87 0.32 -4.27 2.02
N LEU A 88 -0.36 -5.30 1.50
CA LEU A 88 0.09 -6.03 0.32
C LEU A 88 0.52 -5.14 -0.86
N PRO A 89 -0.25 -4.12 -1.30
CA PRO A 89 0.22 -3.29 -2.40
C PRO A 89 1.50 -2.53 -2.04
N HIS A 90 1.60 -1.97 -0.83
CA HIS A 90 2.82 -1.32 -0.35
C HIS A 90 4.01 -2.30 -0.26
N GLN A 91 3.76 -3.58 0.08
CA GLN A 91 4.79 -4.62 0.10
C GLN A 91 5.39 -4.85 -1.29
N PHE A 92 4.60 -4.78 -2.36
CA PHE A 92 5.12 -4.85 -3.74
C PHE A 92 5.98 -3.64 -4.11
N LEU A 93 5.65 -2.44 -3.63
CA LEU A 93 6.40 -1.22 -3.92
C LEU A 93 7.78 -1.16 -3.27
N ASP A 94 7.91 -1.68 -2.05
CA ASP A 94 9.09 -1.52 -1.21
C ASP A 94 10.16 -2.59 -1.53
N SER A 95 11.40 -2.16 -1.79
CA SER A 95 12.51 -3.07 -2.11
C SER A 95 12.98 -3.91 -0.93
N GLY A 96 12.61 -3.56 0.30
CA GLY A 96 12.85 -4.34 1.51
C GLY A 96 11.97 -5.59 1.58
N SER A 97 10.69 -5.49 1.18
CA SER A 97 9.75 -6.62 1.18
C SER A 97 9.61 -7.35 -0.15
N ASN A 98 9.88 -6.69 -1.28
CA ASN A 98 9.80 -7.29 -2.61
C ASN A 98 11.21 -7.61 -3.16
N LYS A 99 11.54 -8.90 -3.20
CA LYS A 99 12.79 -9.45 -3.75
C LYS A 99 12.57 -10.25 -5.03
N ARG A 100 11.41 -10.11 -5.68
CA ARG A 100 11.13 -10.81 -6.93
C ARG A 100 12.08 -10.36 -8.03
N THR A 101 12.41 -11.30 -8.92
CA THR A 101 13.24 -11.08 -10.10
C THR A 101 12.45 -11.15 -11.41
N ASP A 102 11.12 -11.27 -11.32
CA ASP A 102 10.20 -11.29 -12.45
C ASP A 102 9.64 -9.88 -12.73
N LYS A 103 8.59 -9.80 -13.57
CA LYS A 103 7.95 -8.53 -13.95
C LYS A 103 7.26 -7.79 -12.81
N TRP A 104 7.23 -8.34 -11.60
CA TRP A 104 6.60 -7.76 -10.41
C TRP A 104 7.61 -7.29 -9.36
N GLY A 105 8.91 -7.39 -9.61
CA GLY A 105 9.96 -6.85 -8.73
C GLY A 105 11.22 -6.38 -9.46
N GLY A 106 12.21 -5.94 -8.67
CA GLY A 106 13.44 -5.33 -9.17
C GLY A 106 13.26 -3.85 -9.48
N SER A 107 13.01 -3.50 -10.75
CA SER A 107 12.89 -2.11 -11.19
C SER A 107 11.73 -1.36 -10.53
N GLU A 108 11.78 -0.04 -10.54
CA GLU A 108 10.72 0.83 -10.04
C GLU A 108 9.39 0.57 -10.76
N GLU A 109 9.43 0.37 -12.08
CA GLU A 109 8.27 0.00 -12.89
C GLU A 109 7.65 -1.32 -12.42
N ASN A 110 8.46 -2.36 -12.26
CA ASN A 110 7.97 -3.68 -11.91
C ASN A 110 7.37 -3.72 -10.50
N ARG A 111 7.99 -3.00 -9.55
CA ARG A 111 7.44 -2.87 -8.18
C ARG A 111 6.14 -2.07 -8.15
N ALA A 112 6.01 -1.02 -8.98
CA ALA A 112 4.78 -0.26 -9.11
C ALA A 112 3.65 -1.01 -9.85
N ARG A 113 4.01 -1.99 -10.69
CA ARG A 113 3.08 -2.71 -11.56
C ARG A 113 1.88 -3.27 -10.81
N PHE A 114 2.07 -3.91 -9.65
CA PHE A 114 0.97 -4.51 -8.91
C PHE A 114 -0.10 -3.47 -8.50
N LEU A 115 0.29 -2.32 -7.93
CA LEU A 115 -0.68 -1.26 -7.62
C LEU A 115 -1.38 -0.74 -8.87
N LEU A 116 -0.62 -0.48 -9.94
CA LEU A 116 -1.17 0.09 -11.16
C LEU A 116 -2.19 -0.84 -11.81
N GLU A 117 -1.92 -2.14 -11.84
CA GLU A 117 -2.86 -3.14 -12.36
C GLU A 117 -4.10 -3.29 -11.46
N VAL A 118 -3.94 -3.24 -10.12
CA VAL A 118 -5.09 -3.19 -9.22
C VAL A 118 -5.94 -1.94 -9.48
N LEU A 119 -5.35 -0.75 -9.57
CA LEU A 119 -6.09 0.49 -9.84
C LEU A 119 -6.84 0.44 -11.17
N LYS A 120 -6.23 -0.09 -12.24
CA LYS A 120 -6.90 -0.30 -13.52
C LYS A 120 -8.12 -1.21 -13.36
N ALA A 121 -7.96 -2.34 -12.67
CA ALA A 121 -9.05 -3.28 -12.42
C ALA A 121 -10.20 -2.67 -11.59
N LEU A 122 -9.88 -1.81 -10.61
CA LEU A 122 -10.88 -1.05 -9.86
C LEU A 122 -11.62 -0.04 -10.76
N ARG A 123 -10.90 0.64 -11.65
CA ARG A 123 -11.48 1.60 -12.60
C ARG A 123 -12.39 0.96 -13.62
N GLU A 124 -12.15 -0.29 -14.02
CA GLU A 124 -13.09 -1.04 -14.87
C GLU A 124 -14.49 -1.17 -14.23
N VAL A 125 -14.57 -1.17 -12.88
CA VAL A 125 -15.82 -1.31 -12.13
C VAL A 125 -16.43 0.05 -11.76
N TRP A 126 -15.59 1.02 -11.39
CA TRP A 126 -16.01 2.29 -10.78
C TRP A 126 -15.78 3.53 -11.66
N GLY A 127 -15.13 3.38 -12.80
CA GLY A 127 -14.74 4.49 -13.65
C GLY A 127 -13.81 5.45 -12.90
N PRO A 128 -14.15 6.75 -12.78
CA PRO A 128 -13.32 7.72 -12.05
C PRO A 128 -13.45 7.61 -10.52
N ASN A 129 -14.47 6.92 -9.97
CA ASN A 129 -14.74 6.86 -8.52
C ASN A 129 -13.82 5.88 -7.77
N VAL A 130 -12.52 5.98 -8.03
CA VAL A 130 -11.44 5.21 -7.43
C VAL A 130 -10.45 6.17 -6.79
N GLY A 131 -10.21 6.02 -5.49
CA GLY A 131 -9.15 6.68 -4.76
C GLY A 131 -7.96 5.75 -4.51
N MET A 132 -6.82 6.32 -4.13
CA MET A 132 -5.65 5.56 -3.67
C MET A 132 -5.06 6.18 -2.40
N ARG A 133 -4.76 5.37 -1.38
CA ARG A 133 -4.04 5.81 -0.19
C ARG A 133 -2.61 5.27 -0.16
N VAL A 134 -1.62 6.15 -0.10
CA VAL A 134 -0.19 5.81 -0.16
C VAL A 134 0.60 6.51 0.95
N SER A 135 1.67 5.86 1.42
CA SER A 135 2.51 6.34 2.52
C SER A 135 4.00 6.28 2.15
N PRO A 136 4.51 7.17 1.30
CA PRO A 136 5.89 7.10 0.80
C PRO A 136 6.95 7.22 1.90
N ALA A 137 6.61 7.84 3.03
CA ALA A 137 7.51 8.10 4.16
C ALA A 137 7.11 7.32 5.42
N THR A 138 6.69 6.05 5.31
CA THR A 138 6.36 5.22 6.49
C THR A 138 7.45 4.18 6.78
N GLY A 139 7.67 3.92 8.07
CA GLY A 139 8.43 2.76 8.56
C GLY A 139 7.52 1.73 9.22
N ASN A 140 6.19 1.89 9.13
CA ASN A 140 5.23 1.06 9.80
C ASN A 140 5.28 -0.37 9.26
N ASN A 141 4.98 -1.37 10.08
CA ASN A 141 4.87 -2.78 9.65
C ASN A 141 6.09 -3.31 8.87
N ASP A 142 7.27 -2.99 9.40
CA ASP A 142 8.57 -3.38 8.88
C ASP A 142 8.87 -2.92 7.45
N MET A 143 8.35 -1.75 7.06
CA MET A 143 8.63 -1.13 5.78
C MET A 143 9.82 -0.16 5.85
N GLY A 144 10.36 0.20 4.70
CA GLY A 144 11.46 1.13 4.55
C GLY A 144 12.41 0.70 3.43
N MET A 145 12.70 1.64 2.54
CA MET A 145 13.73 1.54 1.50
C MET A 145 14.58 2.82 1.52
N PRO A 146 15.82 2.80 0.97
CA PRO A 146 16.66 3.99 0.91
C PRO A 146 15.92 5.19 0.29
N LEU A 147 16.21 6.41 0.75
CA LEU A 147 15.51 7.61 0.28
C LEU A 147 15.55 7.74 -1.25
N GLN A 148 16.72 7.52 -1.87
CA GLN A 148 16.84 7.59 -3.33
C GLN A 148 15.97 6.56 -4.06
N ASP A 149 15.83 5.35 -3.52
CA ASP A 149 14.96 4.32 -4.07
C ASP A 149 13.47 4.69 -3.88
N THR A 150 13.14 5.29 -2.74
CA THR A 150 11.81 5.82 -2.43
C THR A 150 11.37 6.88 -3.43
N LEU A 151 12.25 7.86 -3.69
CA LEU A 151 11.98 8.96 -4.61
C LEU A 151 11.77 8.47 -6.04
N LYS A 152 12.59 7.53 -6.51
CA LYS A 152 12.45 6.94 -7.85
C LYS A 152 11.18 6.11 -7.99
N THR A 153 10.92 5.20 -7.05
CA THR A 153 9.78 4.28 -7.09
C THR A 153 8.45 5.03 -7.01
N ASN A 154 8.29 5.90 -6.02
CA ASN A 154 7.06 6.69 -5.88
C ASN A 154 6.93 7.75 -6.98
N GLY A 155 8.06 8.32 -7.44
CA GLY A 155 8.04 9.25 -8.57
C GLY A 155 7.54 8.60 -9.86
N TYR A 156 7.94 7.36 -10.14
CA TYR A 156 7.37 6.57 -11.23
C TYR A 156 5.87 6.30 -11.01
N LEU A 157 5.51 5.77 -9.83
CA LEU A 157 4.12 5.47 -9.48
C LEU A 157 3.20 6.67 -9.71
N PHE A 158 3.56 7.86 -9.20
CA PHE A 158 2.69 9.04 -9.29
C PHE A 158 2.50 9.56 -10.71
N ARG A 159 3.55 9.52 -11.55
CA ARG A 159 3.39 9.88 -12.98
C ARG A 159 2.44 8.93 -13.71
N GLU A 160 2.45 7.64 -13.37
CA GLU A 160 1.51 6.69 -13.96
C GLU A 160 0.10 6.83 -13.38
N VAL A 161 -0.01 7.07 -12.07
CA VAL A 161 -1.30 7.29 -11.38
C VAL A 161 -2.04 8.51 -11.91
N ASP A 162 -1.34 9.62 -12.21
CA ASP A 162 -1.99 10.83 -12.74
C ASP A 162 -2.72 10.57 -14.07
N LYS A 163 -2.17 9.69 -14.91
CA LYS A 163 -2.78 9.27 -16.19
C LYS A 163 -4.03 8.43 -16.01
N LEU A 164 -4.23 7.85 -14.82
CA LEU A 164 -5.38 7.00 -14.53
C LEU A 164 -6.65 7.78 -14.20
N GLY A 165 -6.62 9.11 -14.04
CA GLY A 165 -7.83 9.89 -13.78
C GLY A 165 -8.61 9.38 -12.56
N LEU A 166 -7.90 9.16 -11.46
CA LEU A 166 -8.47 8.77 -10.17
C LEU A 166 -9.28 9.93 -9.57
N ALA A 167 -10.25 9.63 -8.71
CA ALA A 167 -11.01 10.65 -7.98
C ALA A 167 -10.07 11.45 -7.06
N TYR A 168 -9.14 10.76 -6.39
CA TYR A 168 -8.15 11.39 -5.50
C TYR A 168 -6.99 10.46 -5.15
N VAL A 169 -5.93 11.05 -4.60
CA VAL A 169 -4.84 10.35 -3.91
C VAL A 169 -4.73 10.88 -2.49
N THR A 170 -4.83 9.99 -1.51
CA THR A 170 -4.53 10.29 -0.11
C THR A 170 -3.03 10.10 0.13
N LEU A 171 -2.30 11.19 0.34
CA LEU A 171 -0.87 11.20 0.68
C LEU A 171 -0.68 11.24 2.20
N ILE A 172 -0.13 10.17 2.76
CA ILE A 172 0.20 10.09 4.18
C ILE A 172 1.59 10.67 4.42
N ARG A 173 1.67 11.68 5.29
CA ARG A 173 2.93 12.30 5.72
C ARG A 173 3.74 11.41 6.64
N TYR A 174 5.00 11.79 6.86
CA TYR A 174 5.80 11.21 7.92
C TYR A 174 5.15 11.45 9.29
N SER A 175 5.25 10.46 10.19
CA SER A 175 4.99 10.60 11.62
C SER A 175 5.82 9.56 12.35
N GLU A 176 6.37 9.95 13.50
CA GLU A 176 7.13 9.03 14.34
C GLU A 176 6.30 7.85 14.86
N ARG A 177 4.98 8.04 14.99
CA ARG A 177 4.03 6.97 15.34
C ARG A 177 4.03 5.82 14.33
N TYR A 178 4.32 6.13 13.07
CA TYR A 178 4.31 5.19 11.95
C TYR A 178 5.73 4.82 11.50
N ASP A 179 6.71 4.94 12.39
CA ASP A 179 8.10 4.59 12.13
C ASP A 179 8.77 4.10 13.42
N PRO A 180 8.25 3.01 14.03
CA PRO A 180 8.80 2.52 15.28
C PRO A 180 10.28 2.16 15.12
N GLU A 181 11.05 2.45 16.15
CA GLU A 181 12.47 2.09 16.19
C GLU A 181 12.63 0.57 16.15
N ARG A 182 13.50 0.10 15.27
CA ARG A 182 13.83 -1.30 15.04
C ARG A 182 15.35 -1.40 14.94
N ASP A 183 15.96 -2.23 15.76
CA ASP A 183 17.43 -2.40 15.79
C ASP A 183 18.18 -1.09 16.08
N GLY A 184 17.67 -0.27 17.00
CA GLY A 184 18.29 1.00 17.41
C GLY A 184 18.13 2.14 16.39
N LYS A 185 17.34 1.95 15.32
CA LYS A 185 17.13 2.97 14.29
C LYS A 185 15.72 2.96 13.70
N ARG A 186 15.37 4.09 13.10
CA ARG A 186 14.16 4.26 12.29
C ARG A 186 14.48 4.02 10.82
N HIS A 187 13.51 3.52 10.05
CA HIS A 187 13.75 3.12 8.66
C HIS A 187 12.84 3.83 7.65
N ALA A 188 11.91 4.68 8.10
CA ALA A 188 11.16 5.50 7.17
C ALA A 188 12.08 6.44 6.38
N PRO A 189 11.90 6.56 5.05
CA PRO A 189 12.62 7.54 4.25
C PRO A 189 12.02 8.94 4.51
N ARG A 190 12.49 9.63 5.55
CA ARG A 190 11.96 10.96 5.94
C ARG A 190 12.18 12.00 4.83
N HIS A 191 11.11 12.56 4.30
CA HIS A 191 11.10 13.67 3.34
C HIS A 191 9.73 14.37 3.34
N ASP A 192 9.64 15.57 2.76
CA ASP A 192 8.36 16.26 2.55
C ASP A 192 7.60 15.62 1.39
N VAL A 193 6.63 14.76 1.70
CA VAL A 193 5.86 14.03 0.68
C VAL A 193 5.04 14.95 -0.22
N LEU A 194 4.51 16.07 0.29
CA LEU A 194 3.66 16.95 -0.51
C LEU A 194 4.52 17.74 -1.49
N ALA A 195 5.57 18.40 -0.98
CA ALA A 195 6.49 19.17 -1.81
C ALA A 195 7.17 18.30 -2.88
N THR A 196 7.46 17.03 -2.55
CA THR A 196 8.13 16.10 -3.47
C THR A 196 7.22 15.63 -4.60
N TYR A 197 5.94 15.34 -4.32
CA TYR A 197 5.10 14.60 -5.27
C TYR A 197 3.94 15.40 -5.86
N ARG A 198 3.57 16.58 -5.30
CA ARG A 198 2.43 17.36 -5.80
C ARG A 198 2.52 17.66 -7.29
N SER A 199 3.70 18.05 -7.79
CA SER A 199 3.92 18.39 -9.19
C SER A 199 3.79 17.20 -10.15
N LEU A 200 3.85 15.97 -9.64
CA LEU A 200 3.69 14.74 -10.44
C LEU A 200 2.23 14.31 -10.60
N LEU A 201 1.31 14.96 -9.88
CA LEU A 201 -0.13 14.67 -9.87
C LEU A 201 -0.96 15.88 -10.32
N PRO A 202 -0.62 16.60 -11.41
CA PRO A 202 -1.27 17.87 -11.75
C PRO A 202 -2.78 17.74 -12.00
N ASN A 203 -3.25 16.56 -12.44
CA ASN A 203 -4.66 16.31 -12.78
C ASN A 203 -5.43 15.58 -11.67
N THR A 204 -4.76 15.22 -10.57
CA THR A 204 -5.35 14.40 -9.51
C THR A 204 -5.54 15.20 -8.23
N HIS A 205 -6.73 15.13 -7.63
CA HIS A 205 -6.97 15.73 -6.32
C HIS A 205 -6.15 15.02 -5.24
N ILE A 206 -5.58 15.77 -4.31
CA ILE A 206 -4.76 15.22 -3.22
C ILE A 206 -5.45 15.49 -1.89
N PHE A 207 -5.59 14.45 -1.08
CA PHE A 207 -5.89 14.58 0.34
C PHE A 207 -4.62 14.36 1.15
N LEU A 208 -4.18 15.40 1.87
CA LEU A 208 -3.05 15.27 2.78
C LEU A 208 -3.52 14.67 4.10
N ASN A 209 -2.82 13.64 4.58
CA ASN A 209 -3.16 12.95 5.83
C ASN A 209 -1.97 12.92 6.77
N LEU A 210 -2.28 12.86 8.07
CA LEU A 210 -1.37 12.73 9.22
C LEU A 210 -0.70 14.05 9.66
N GLU A 211 -0.85 14.35 10.95
CA GLU A 211 -0.28 15.55 11.62
C GLU A 211 -0.61 16.87 10.89
N VAL A 212 -1.79 16.95 10.28
CA VAL A 212 -2.30 18.16 9.61
C VAL A 212 -3.08 18.98 10.64
N THR A 213 -2.58 20.16 10.99
CA THR A 213 -3.29 21.13 11.84
C THR A 213 -4.25 21.97 10.97
N PRO A 214 -5.24 22.66 11.56
CA PRO A 214 -6.09 23.58 10.81
C PRO A 214 -5.29 24.62 10.01
N GLU A 215 -4.25 25.19 10.62
CA GLU A 215 -3.40 26.21 9.98
C GLU A 215 -2.64 25.63 8.79
N LEU A 216 -2.14 24.39 8.90
CA LEU A 216 -1.49 23.72 7.78
C LEU A 216 -2.49 23.39 6.68
N ALA A 217 -3.72 22.96 7.02
CA ALA A 217 -4.76 22.65 6.05
C ALA A 217 -5.19 23.88 5.24
N GLU A 218 -5.19 25.07 5.83
CA GLU A 218 -5.49 26.33 5.14
C GLU A 218 -4.34 26.80 4.22
N ALA A 219 -3.11 26.34 4.48
CA ALA A 219 -1.90 26.79 3.78
C ALA A 219 -1.53 25.95 2.55
N VAL A 220 -2.18 24.80 2.31
CA VAL A 220 -1.83 23.83 1.25
C VAL A 220 -2.95 23.62 0.23
#